data_AF-A0A164BYY9-F1
#
_entry.id   AF-A0A164BYY9-F1
#
_cell.length_a   1.000
_cell.length_b   1.000
_cell.length_c   1.000
_cell.angle_alpha   90.00
_cell.angle_beta   90.00
_cell.angle_gamma   90.00
#
_symmetry.space_group_name_H-M   'P 1'
#
loop_
_entity.id
_entity.type
_entity.pdbx_description
1 polymer ?
#
loop_
_entity_poly.entity_id
_entity_poly.type
_entity_poly.pdbx_seq_one_letter_code
_entity_poly.pdbx_strand_id
1 'polypeptide(L)'
;MPRIHLTGRLLCRDDVEAATVERHLPDHVARTRAEPGCLRFEVNPTADPRVWSVEELFADEAAFAEHQRNAAASTWGTATAGIERRYEITRVPDGATAAVRVTPFLPEDRDVVIALSVRPEQDGFVATNEASLDEAAEHSFCTPLVVRAGEEIVGFAMCALDPDDGNYWIYRLMIDQRFQGRGYARAALDQILSRMSSLEGCDRILLGVRPDNERAIALYIGAGFVATGEEIDGERVFQRS
;
A
#
# COMPACT_ATOMS: atom_id res chain seq x y z
N MET A 1 1.16 1.67 -7.59
CA MET A 1 2.17 0.70 -7.10
C MET A 1 2.96 1.39 -5.99
N PRO A 2 3.46 0.67 -4.97
CA PRO A 2 4.33 1.30 -3.98
C PRO A 2 5.59 1.80 -4.68
N ARG A 3 6.01 3.01 -4.32
CA ARG A 3 7.31 3.57 -4.72
C ARG A 3 8.43 2.79 -4.03
N ILE A 4 9.60 2.76 -4.63
CA ILE A 4 10.80 2.20 -4.00
C ILE A 4 11.65 3.35 -3.49
N HIS A 5 11.97 3.36 -2.20
CA HIS A 5 12.88 4.32 -1.59
C HIS A 5 14.12 3.58 -1.10
N LEU A 6 15.26 3.96 -1.64
CA LEU A 6 16.56 3.51 -1.18
C LEU A 6 17.22 4.65 -0.41
N THR A 7 17.74 4.35 0.78
CA THR A 7 18.61 5.26 1.52
C THR A 7 19.85 4.53 1.98
N GLY A 8 20.96 5.24 2.13
CA GLY A 8 22.15 4.66 2.73
C GLY A 8 23.43 5.40 2.40
N ARG A 9 24.54 4.66 2.33
CA ARG A 9 25.86 5.24 2.13
C ARG A 9 26.71 4.43 1.16
N LEU A 10 27.49 5.14 0.38
CA LEU A 10 28.59 4.61 -0.43
C LEU A 10 29.91 4.92 0.32
N LEU A 11 30.71 3.89 0.58
CA LEU A 11 31.87 3.93 1.48
C LEU A 11 33.15 3.59 0.70
N CYS A 12 34.00 4.59 0.50
CA CYS A 12 35.29 4.44 -0.15
C CYS A 12 36.36 4.00 0.85
N ARG A 13 37.19 3.03 0.48
CA ARG A 13 38.28 2.52 1.33
C ARG A 13 39.46 3.48 1.44
N ASP A 14 39.70 4.25 0.38
CA ASP A 14 40.84 5.15 0.21
C ASP A 14 40.49 6.32 -0.72
N ASP A 15 41.45 7.23 -0.89
CA ASP A 15 41.26 8.45 -1.67
C ASP A 15 41.20 8.18 -3.18
N VAL A 16 41.66 7.00 -3.64
CA VAL A 16 41.58 6.60 -5.06
C VAL A 16 40.14 6.23 -5.42
N GLU A 17 39.46 5.49 -4.55
CA GLU A 17 38.02 5.23 -4.69
C GLU A 17 37.20 6.52 -4.58
N ALA A 18 37.52 7.40 -3.63
CA ALA A 18 36.87 8.71 -3.49
C ALA A 18 36.97 9.55 -4.78
N ALA A 19 38.17 9.69 -5.34
CA ALA A 19 38.38 10.39 -6.60
C ALA A 19 37.67 9.71 -7.80
N THR A 20 37.48 8.40 -7.73
CA THR A 20 36.72 7.65 -8.75
C THR A 20 35.24 8.00 -8.67
N VAL A 21 34.66 8.07 -7.47
CA VAL A 21 33.28 8.52 -7.26
C VAL A 21 33.09 9.93 -7.80
N GLU A 22 33.91 10.89 -7.39
CA GLU A 22 33.81 12.29 -7.85
C GLU A 22 33.87 12.42 -9.37
N ARG A 23 34.73 11.62 -10.02
CA ARG A 23 34.88 11.64 -11.47
C ARG A 23 33.66 11.13 -12.22
N HIS A 24 33.03 10.06 -11.75
CA HIS A 24 31.98 9.35 -12.48
C HIS A 24 30.56 9.73 -12.03
N LEU A 25 30.41 10.27 -10.82
CA LEU A 25 29.11 10.56 -10.22
C LEU A 25 28.27 11.57 -11.03
N PRO A 26 28.82 12.66 -11.59
CA PRO A 26 27.99 13.63 -12.33
C PRO A 26 27.24 13.03 -13.53
N ASP A 27 27.91 12.17 -14.31
CA ASP A 27 27.27 11.49 -15.45
C ASP A 27 26.23 10.47 -14.96
N HIS A 28 26.56 9.71 -13.91
CA HIS A 28 25.61 8.76 -13.33
C HIS A 28 24.34 9.44 -12.84
N VAL A 29 24.46 10.53 -12.08
CA VAL A 29 23.32 11.32 -11.59
C VAL A 29 22.49 11.87 -12.75
N ALA A 30 23.13 12.42 -13.78
CA ALA A 30 22.42 12.96 -14.94
C ALA A 30 21.64 11.87 -15.69
N ARG A 31 22.26 10.71 -15.92
CA ARG A 31 21.62 9.57 -16.59
C ARG A 31 20.48 9.00 -15.77
N THR A 32 20.69 8.75 -14.48
CA THR A 32 19.64 8.19 -13.61
C THR A 32 18.43 9.12 -13.53
N ARG A 33 18.65 10.43 -13.39
CA ARG A 33 17.54 11.41 -13.35
C ARG A 33 16.74 11.47 -14.65
N ALA A 34 17.32 11.05 -15.77
CA ALA A 34 16.64 10.95 -17.05
C ALA A 34 15.91 9.62 -17.26
N GLU A 35 16.09 8.63 -16.38
CA GLU A 35 15.44 7.33 -16.49
C GLU A 35 13.93 7.44 -16.21
N PRO A 36 13.08 6.80 -17.03
CA PRO A 36 11.65 6.71 -16.75
C PRO A 36 11.38 6.12 -15.37
N GLY A 37 10.62 6.83 -14.54
CA GLY A 37 10.26 6.39 -13.20
C GLY A 37 11.25 6.78 -12.10
N CYS A 38 12.37 7.44 -12.41
CA CYS A 38 13.20 8.10 -11.40
C CYS A 38 12.48 9.38 -10.88
N LEU A 39 12.07 9.37 -9.61
CA LEU A 39 11.38 10.50 -8.97
C LEU A 39 12.36 11.40 -8.19
N ARG A 40 13.39 10.81 -7.57
CA ARG A 40 14.46 11.51 -6.87
C ARG A 40 15.73 10.68 -6.92
N PHE A 41 16.87 11.33 -7.13
CA PHE A 41 18.18 10.67 -7.08
C PHE A 41 19.23 11.67 -6.61
N GLU A 42 19.74 11.43 -5.41
CA GLU A 42 20.69 12.29 -4.71
C GLU A 42 21.84 11.46 -4.15
N VAL A 43 23.05 11.85 -4.50
CA VAL A 43 24.28 11.29 -3.94
C VAL A 43 25.13 12.47 -3.53
N ASN A 44 25.25 12.70 -2.22
CA ASN A 44 25.87 13.90 -1.69
C ASN A 44 27.10 13.53 -0.84
N PRO A 45 28.21 14.27 -0.94
CA PRO A 45 29.33 14.07 -0.03
C PRO A 45 28.91 14.34 1.41
N THR A 46 29.44 13.57 2.36
CA THR A 46 29.24 13.82 3.79
C THR A 46 30.41 14.63 4.38
N ALA A 47 30.41 14.82 5.70
CA ALA A 47 31.55 15.42 6.39
C ALA A 47 32.82 14.55 6.34
N ASP A 48 32.67 13.24 6.13
CA ASP A 48 33.78 12.34 5.85
C ASP A 48 34.02 12.32 4.32
N PRO A 49 35.20 12.72 3.82
CA PRO A 49 35.49 12.80 2.39
C PRO A 49 35.49 11.45 1.67
N ARG A 50 35.43 10.33 2.40
CA ARG A 50 35.35 8.98 1.84
C ARG A 50 33.93 8.39 1.90
N VAL A 51 32.93 9.19 2.29
CA VAL A 51 31.56 8.72 2.45
C VAL A 51 30.57 9.65 1.75
N TRP A 52 29.69 9.06 0.96
CA TRP A 52 28.55 9.72 0.33
C TRP A 52 27.25 9.20 0.93
N SER A 53 26.30 10.11 1.21
CA SER A 53 24.91 9.73 1.42
C SER A 53 24.24 9.47 0.08
N VAL A 54 23.38 8.46 0.03
CA VAL A 54 22.63 8.06 -1.15
C VAL A 54 21.15 8.05 -0.80
N GLU A 55 20.34 8.73 -1.61
CA GLU A 55 18.89 8.72 -1.53
C GLU A 55 18.28 8.61 -2.93
N GLU A 56 17.46 7.60 -3.14
CA GLU A 56 16.83 7.29 -4.42
C GLU A 56 15.34 7.01 -4.23
N LEU A 57 14.49 7.58 -5.07
CA LEU A 57 13.05 7.33 -5.07
C LEU A 57 12.59 6.98 -6.49
N PHE A 58 12.01 5.80 -6.66
CA PHE A 58 11.48 5.32 -7.93
C PHE A 58 9.97 5.09 -7.87
N ALA A 59 9.31 5.23 -9.01
CA ALA A 59 7.87 5.11 -9.15
C ALA A 59 7.35 3.72 -8.75
N ASP A 60 8.12 2.67 -9.04
CA ASP A 60 7.79 1.29 -8.73
C ASP A 60 9.04 0.38 -8.79
N GLU A 61 8.82 -0.91 -8.50
CA GLU A 61 9.86 -1.95 -8.48
C GLU A 61 10.44 -2.23 -9.88
N ALA A 62 9.67 -2.04 -10.96
CA ALA A 62 10.15 -2.26 -12.32
C ALA A 62 11.13 -1.16 -12.75
N ALA A 63 10.79 0.11 -12.46
CA ALA A 63 11.67 1.25 -12.69
C ALA A 63 12.97 1.13 -11.88
N PHE A 64 12.88 0.74 -10.60
CA PHE A 64 14.06 0.50 -9.77
C PHE A 64 14.94 -0.65 -10.29
N ALA A 65 14.34 -1.77 -10.71
CA ALA A 65 15.09 -2.88 -11.27
C ALA A 65 15.78 -2.54 -12.61
N GLU A 66 15.14 -1.71 -13.44
CA GLU A 66 15.76 -1.20 -14.68
C GLU A 66 16.91 -0.26 -14.36
N HIS A 67 16.74 0.64 -13.40
CA HIS A 67 17.82 1.49 -12.90
C HIS A 67 19.03 0.65 -12.45
N GLN A 68 18.82 -0.41 -11.66
CA GLN A 68 19.91 -1.29 -11.22
C GLN A 68 20.67 -1.93 -12.38
N ARG A 69 19.96 -2.36 -13.44
CA ARG A 69 20.57 -2.90 -14.66
C ARG A 69 21.40 -1.85 -15.40
N ASN A 70 20.84 -0.65 -15.59
CA ASN A 70 21.50 0.46 -16.26
C ASN A 70 22.76 0.92 -15.50
N ALA A 71 22.65 1.04 -14.18
CA ALA A 71 23.77 1.38 -13.31
C ALA A 71 24.88 0.33 -13.42
N ALA A 72 24.56 -0.96 -13.32
CA ALA A 72 25.54 -2.04 -13.44
C ALA A 72 26.23 -2.09 -14.81
N ALA A 73 25.50 -1.81 -15.89
CA ALA A 73 26.04 -1.81 -17.26
C ALA A 73 26.78 -0.51 -17.65
N SER A 74 26.83 0.48 -16.77
CA SER A 74 27.42 1.79 -17.07
C SER A 74 28.91 1.89 -16.74
N THR A 75 29.53 2.98 -17.19
CA THR A 75 30.87 3.40 -16.76
C THR A 75 30.95 3.55 -15.24
N TRP A 76 29.89 4.08 -14.60
CA TRP A 76 29.77 4.16 -13.15
C TRP A 76 29.80 2.77 -12.49
N GLY A 77 29.00 1.83 -12.98
CA GLY A 77 28.96 0.46 -12.45
C GLY A 77 30.31 -0.23 -12.52
N THR A 78 31.01 -0.08 -13.66
CA THR A 78 32.36 -0.64 -13.85
C THR A 78 33.39 0.04 -12.94
N ALA A 79 33.40 1.37 -12.88
CA ALA A 79 34.39 2.14 -12.13
C ALA A 79 34.23 2.00 -10.60
N THR A 80 33.01 1.79 -10.12
CA THR A 80 32.68 1.75 -8.68
C THR A 80 32.31 0.35 -8.18
N ALA A 81 32.60 -0.71 -8.95
CA ALA A 81 32.21 -2.08 -8.64
C ALA A 81 32.75 -2.58 -7.28
N GLY A 82 33.94 -2.13 -6.88
CA GLY A 82 34.60 -2.53 -5.63
C GLY A 82 34.21 -1.71 -4.39
N ILE A 83 33.48 -0.60 -4.56
CA ILE A 83 33.16 0.33 -3.47
C ILE A 83 32.01 -0.22 -2.63
N GLU A 84 32.17 -0.20 -1.30
CA GLU A 84 31.19 -0.74 -0.37
C GLU A 84 29.90 0.10 -0.37
N ARG A 85 28.75 -0.59 -0.32
CA ARG A 85 27.40 0.02 -0.32
C ARG A 85 26.62 -0.51 0.88
N ARG A 86 26.16 0.39 1.75
CA ARG A 86 25.28 0.07 2.88
C ARG A 86 23.94 0.75 2.65
N TYR A 87 23.03 0.03 2.02
CA TYR A 87 21.73 0.54 1.61
C TYR A 87 20.61 -0.19 2.33
N GLU A 88 19.57 0.57 2.64
CA GLU A 88 18.28 0.09 3.07
C GLU A 88 17.26 0.42 1.99
N ILE A 89 16.46 -0.58 1.60
CA ILE A 89 15.43 -0.45 0.58
C ILE A 89 14.08 -0.67 1.23
N THR A 90 13.20 0.32 1.10
CA THR A 90 11.84 0.25 1.62
C THR A 90 10.83 0.47 0.51
N ARG A 91 9.67 -0.17 0.64
CA ARG A 91 8.51 0.09 -0.20
C ARG A 91 7.72 1.21 0.46
N VAL A 92 7.66 2.37 -0.18
CA VAL A 92 6.92 3.52 0.32
C VAL A 92 5.56 3.53 -0.39
N PRO A 93 4.44 3.61 0.34
CA PRO A 93 3.16 3.83 -0.29
C PRO A 93 3.24 5.06 -1.21
N ASP A 94 2.62 5.00 -2.38
CA ASP A 94 2.45 6.19 -3.21
C ASP A 94 1.81 7.33 -2.38
N GLY A 95 2.11 8.59 -2.69
CA GLY A 95 1.58 9.74 -1.93
C GLY A 95 0.06 9.76 -1.87
N ALA A 96 -0.61 9.21 -2.89
CA ALA A 96 -2.05 9.01 -2.91
C ALA A 96 -2.54 7.90 -1.95
N THR A 97 -1.77 6.81 -1.77
CA THR A 97 -2.05 5.78 -0.75
C THR A 97 -1.76 6.25 0.67
N ALA A 98 -0.73 7.09 0.88
CA ALA A 98 -0.46 7.71 2.17
C ALA A 98 -1.53 8.75 2.57
N ALA A 99 -2.26 9.29 1.59
CA ALA A 99 -3.38 10.20 1.79
C ALA A 99 -4.75 9.50 1.87
N VAL A 100 -4.79 8.16 1.86
CA VAL A 100 -6.05 7.44 2.08
C VAL A 100 -6.53 7.73 3.48
N ARG A 101 -7.82 8.01 3.66
CA ARG A 101 -8.47 8.16 4.96
C ARG A 101 -9.75 7.36 5.00
N VAL A 102 -9.94 6.60 6.08
CA VAL A 102 -11.22 5.93 6.36
C VAL A 102 -11.99 6.77 7.37
N THR A 103 -13.11 7.36 6.94
CA THR A 103 -13.96 8.23 7.76
C THR A 103 -15.31 7.58 8.02
N PRO A 104 -16.05 7.96 9.08
CA PRO A 104 -17.46 7.62 9.18
C PRO A 104 -18.23 8.06 7.93
N PHE A 105 -19.23 7.28 7.53
CA PHE A 105 -20.20 7.70 6.53
C PHE A 105 -21.05 8.86 7.06
N LEU A 106 -21.29 9.85 6.20
CA LEU A 106 -22.20 10.96 6.47
C LEU A 106 -23.34 10.98 5.42
N PRO A 107 -24.53 11.50 5.74
CA PRO A 107 -25.65 11.55 4.80
C PRO A 107 -25.31 12.23 3.45
N GLU A 108 -24.45 13.25 3.45
CA GLU A 108 -23.97 13.90 2.23
C GLU A 108 -23.14 13.01 1.30
N ASP A 109 -22.61 11.90 1.80
CA ASP A 109 -21.82 10.94 1.01
C ASP A 109 -22.70 9.97 0.21
N ARG A 110 -24.00 9.88 0.51
CA ARG A 110 -24.92 8.83 0.03
C ARG A 110 -24.87 8.66 -1.48
N ASP A 111 -25.09 9.74 -2.22
CA ASP A 111 -25.21 9.68 -3.68
C ASP A 111 -23.90 9.22 -4.34
N VAL A 112 -22.76 9.65 -3.80
CA VAL A 112 -21.45 9.25 -4.31
C VAL A 112 -21.17 7.78 -3.97
N VAL A 113 -21.47 7.35 -2.74
CA VAL A 113 -21.27 5.97 -2.26
C VAL A 113 -22.12 4.98 -3.06
N ILE A 114 -23.39 5.31 -3.34
CA ILE A 114 -24.28 4.45 -4.14
C ILE A 114 -23.81 4.36 -5.59
N ALA A 115 -23.20 5.42 -6.13
CA ALA A 115 -22.68 5.43 -7.49
C ALA A 115 -21.34 4.66 -7.67
N LEU A 116 -20.68 4.26 -6.58
CA LEU A 116 -19.45 3.45 -6.66
C LEU A 116 -19.77 2.07 -7.23
N SER A 117 -18.91 1.60 -8.13
CA SER A 117 -19.08 0.29 -8.78
C SER A 117 -17.81 -0.53 -8.71
N VAL A 118 -17.94 -1.84 -8.51
CA VAL A 118 -16.87 -2.80 -8.73
C VAL A 118 -16.75 -3.12 -10.23
N ARG A 119 -15.71 -3.84 -10.64
CA ARG A 119 -15.61 -4.31 -12.02
C ARG A 119 -16.67 -5.39 -12.28
N PRO A 120 -17.15 -5.56 -13.51
CA PRO A 120 -18.18 -6.56 -13.83
C PRO A 120 -17.85 -7.98 -13.36
N GLU A 121 -16.57 -8.37 -13.38
CA GLU A 121 -16.14 -9.71 -12.93
C GLU A 121 -16.18 -9.89 -11.41
N GLN A 122 -16.43 -8.82 -10.66
CA GLN A 122 -16.55 -8.82 -9.20
C GLN A 122 -18.00 -8.65 -8.74
N ASP A 123 -18.93 -8.56 -9.69
CA ASP A 123 -20.36 -8.42 -9.39
C ASP A 123 -20.85 -9.60 -8.56
N GLY A 124 -21.64 -9.32 -7.51
CA GLY A 124 -22.14 -10.33 -6.59
C GLY A 124 -21.17 -10.83 -5.52
N PHE A 125 -19.91 -10.37 -5.48
CA PHE A 125 -19.01 -10.66 -4.34
C PHE A 125 -19.31 -9.85 -3.09
N VAL A 126 -20.04 -8.73 -3.23
CA VAL A 126 -20.49 -7.89 -2.13
C VAL A 126 -21.90 -7.41 -2.44
N ALA A 127 -22.71 -7.15 -1.41
CA ALA A 127 -23.97 -6.46 -1.57
C ALA A 127 -23.75 -5.06 -2.17
N THR A 128 -24.76 -4.50 -2.84
CA THR A 128 -24.67 -3.13 -3.33
C THR A 128 -24.47 -2.17 -2.15
N ASN A 129 -23.84 -1.03 -2.43
CA ASN A 129 -23.64 -0.01 -1.40
C ASN A 129 -24.98 0.56 -0.90
N GLU A 130 -26.00 0.66 -1.77
CA GLU A 130 -27.35 1.05 -1.37
C GLU A 130 -27.95 0.06 -0.37
N ALA A 131 -27.95 -1.23 -0.68
CA ALA A 131 -28.47 -2.26 0.22
C ALA A 131 -27.70 -2.30 1.55
N SER A 132 -26.38 -2.07 1.52
CA SER A 132 -25.55 -2.01 2.73
C SER A 132 -25.87 -0.79 3.60
N LEU A 133 -26.23 0.35 3.00
CA LEU A 133 -26.66 1.54 3.73
C LEU A 133 -28.06 1.37 4.32
N ASP A 134 -28.97 0.70 3.60
CA ASP A 134 -30.30 0.37 4.10
C ASP A 134 -30.20 -0.59 5.31
N GLU A 135 -29.36 -1.63 5.20
CA GLU A 135 -29.03 -2.54 6.31
C GLU A 135 -28.49 -1.79 7.53
N ALA A 136 -27.58 -0.83 7.34
CA ALA A 136 -27.03 -0.02 8.43
C ALA A 136 -28.05 0.94 9.05
N ALA A 137 -29.09 1.34 8.31
CA ALA A 137 -30.18 2.14 8.86
C ALA A 137 -31.13 1.30 9.75
N GLU A 138 -31.24 0.00 9.47
CA GLU A 138 -32.05 -0.95 10.23
C GLU A 138 -31.30 -1.53 11.44
N HIS A 139 -29.97 -1.66 11.33
CA HIS A 139 -29.13 -2.32 12.32
C HIS A 139 -28.06 -1.38 12.88
N SER A 140 -28.26 -0.89 14.11
CA SER A 140 -27.35 0.08 14.75
C SER A 140 -25.94 -0.45 15.06
N PHE A 141 -25.73 -1.76 14.98
CA PHE A 141 -24.39 -2.36 15.13
C PHE A 141 -23.55 -2.27 13.86
N CYS A 142 -24.18 -2.01 12.69
CA CYS A 142 -23.49 -1.77 11.43
C CYS A 142 -22.96 -0.33 11.39
N THR A 143 -21.65 -0.21 11.21
CA THR A 143 -20.95 1.07 11.12
C THR A 143 -20.42 1.28 9.69
N PRO A 144 -21.15 2.03 8.85
CA PRO A 144 -20.69 2.38 7.51
C PRO A 144 -19.53 3.38 7.56
N LEU A 145 -18.56 3.16 6.69
CA LEU A 145 -17.32 3.91 6.55
C LEU A 145 -17.06 4.27 5.08
N VAL A 146 -16.39 5.38 4.86
CA VAL A 146 -16.04 5.89 3.53
C VAL A 146 -14.53 5.89 3.38
N VAL A 147 -14.05 5.33 2.26
CA VAL A 147 -12.63 5.36 1.90
C VAL A 147 -12.39 6.56 0.99
N ARG A 148 -11.56 7.49 1.44
CA ARG A 148 -11.19 8.70 0.69
C ARG A 148 -9.73 8.66 0.28
N ALA A 149 -9.40 9.19 -0.90
CA ALA A 149 -8.04 9.53 -1.30
C ALA A 149 -7.95 11.05 -1.48
N GLY A 150 -7.39 11.76 -0.50
CA GLY A 150 -7.57 13.21 -0.41
C GLY A 150 -9.04 13.55 -0.10
N GLU A 151 -9.67 14.36 -0.96
CA GLU A 151 -11.10 14.73 -0.84
C GLU A 151 -12.03 13.77 -1.60
N GLU A 152 -11.48 12.94 -2.50
CA GLU A 152 -12.28 12.07 -3.37
C GLU A 152 -12.70 10.78 -2.66
N ILE A 153 -13.98 10.41 -2.76
CA ILE A 153 -14.51 9.13 -2.29
C ILE A 153 -14.15 8.06 -3.31
N VAL A 154 -13.36 7.08 -2.89
CA VAL A 154 -12.83 6.01 -3.75
C VAL A 154 -13.33 4.62 -3.37
N GLY A 155 -14.04 4.49 -2.25
CA GLY A 155 -14.52 3.21 -1.75
C GLY A 155 -15.46 3.32 -0.57
N PHE A 156 -16.00 2.18 -0.19
CA PHE A 156 -16.94 2.00 0.91
C PHE A 156 -16.52 0.80 1.75
N ALA A 157 -16.73 0.90 3.06
CA ALA A 157 -16.54 -0.22 3.98
C ALA A 157 -17.65 -0.22 5.03
N MET A 158 -17.88 -1.37 5.65
CA MET A 158 -18.84 -1.49 6.75
C MET A 158 -18.29 -2.49 7.75
N CYS A 159 -18.25 -2.10 9.01
CA CYS A 159 -17.81 -2.94 10.12
C CYS A 159 -18.96 -3.13 11.11
N ALA A 160 -18.91 -4.19 11.89
CA ALA A 160 -19.89 -4.47 12.94
C ALA A 160 -19.22 -5.04 14.18
N LEU A 161 -19.84 -4.82 15.35
CA LEU A 161 -19.74 -5.75 16.48
C LEU A 161 -20.95 -6.68 16.32
N ASP A 162 -20.72 -7.87 15.79
CA ASP A 162 -21.79 -8.79 15.42
C ASP A 162 -22.48 -9.28 16.71
N PRO A 163 -23.81 -9.06 16.86
CA PRO A 163 -24.54 -9.46 18.06
C PRO A 163 -24.69 -10.98 18.21
N ASP A 164 -24.51 -11.77 17.15
CA ASP A 164 -24.72 -13.21 17.17
C ASP A 164 -23.54 -13.95 17.84
N ASP A 165 -22.32 -13.46 17.66
CA ASP A 165 -21.11 -14.07 18.21
C ASP A 165 -20.28 -13.14 19.13
N GLY A 166 -20.61 -11.85 19.18
CA GLY A 166 -19.92 -10.84 19.98
C GLY A 166 -18.54 -10.46 19.46
N ASN A 167 -18.20 -10.79 18.21
CA ASN A 167 -16.91 -10.44 17.61
C ASN A 167 -17.01 -9.22 16.69
N TYR A 168 -15.86 -8.60 16.43
CA TYR A 168 -15.77 -7.54 15.45
C TYR A 168 -15.62 -8.10 14.03
N TRP A 169 -16.44 -7.62 13.10
CA TRP A 169 -16.47 -8.06 11.71
C TRP A 169 -16.27 -6.92 10.73
N ILE A 170 -15.63 -7.21 9.59
CA ILE A 170 -15.64 -6.37 8.39
C ILE A 170 -16.64 -6.96 7.42
N TYR A 171 -17.86 -6.43 7.39
CA TYR A 171 -18.95 -6.89 6.51
C TYR A 171 -18.76 -6.47 5.06
N ARG A 172 -18.20 -5.28 4.82
CA ARG A 172 -18.01 -4.74 3.47
C ARG A 172 -16.64 -4.08 3.35
N LEU A 173 -15.97 -4.31 2.24
CA LEU A 173 -14.83 -3.52 1.79
C LEU A 173 -14.81 -3.52 0.26
N MET A 174 -15.06 -2.37 -0.34
CA MET A 174 -15.02 -2.19 -1.79
C MET A 174 -14.26 -0.93 -2.17
N ILE A 175 -13.53 -1.01 -3.29
CA ILE A 175 -12.88 0.13 -3.94
C ILE A 175 -13.47 0.22 -5.33
N ASP A 176 -13.91 1.41 -5.71
CA ASP A 176 -14.48 1.67 -7.03
C ASP A 176 -13.48 1.30 -8.13
N GLN A 177 -14.00 0.69 -9.19
CA GLN A 177 -13.23 0.14 -10.31
C GLN A 177 -12.21 1.12 -10.90
N ARG A 178 -12.50 2.43 -10.90
CA ARG A 178 -11.63 3.50 -11.42
C ARG A 178 -10.34 3.64 -10.59
N PHE A 179 -10.37 3.21 -9.32
CA PHE A 179 -9.31 3.39 -8.36
C PHE A 179 -8.64 2.08 -7.90
N GLN A 180 -9.09 0.94 -8.41
CA GLN A 180 -8.48 -0.35 -8.11
C GLN A 180 -7.06 -0.48 -8.67
N GLY A 181 -6.25 -1.38 -8.07
CA GLY A 181 -4.86 -1.62 -8.48
C GLY A 181 -3.87 -0.56 -7.99
N ARG A 182 -4.34 0.44 -7.23
CA ARG A 182 -3.51 1.54 -6.72
C ARG A 182 -3.06 1.36 -5.26
N GLY A 183 -3.54 0.33 -4.58
CA GLY A 183 -3.23 0.04 -3.16
C GLY A 183 -4.24 0.59 -2.15
N TYR A 184 -5.31 1.27 -2.59
CA TYR A 184 -6.30 1.86 -1.69
C TYR A 184 -7.03 0.84 -0.79
N ALA A 185 -7.35 -0.35 -1.31
CA ALA A 185 -7.97 -1.39 -0.49
C ALA A 185 -7.09 -1.81 0.69
N ARG A 186 -5.77 -1.91 0.46
CA ARG A 186 -4.80 -2.23 1.51
C ARG A 186 -4.68 -1.10 2.52
N ALA A 187 -4.52 0.14 2.06
CA ALA A 187 -4.44 1.30 2.93
C ALA A 187 -5.71 1.52 3.77
N ALA A 188 -6.88 1.26 3.19
CA ALA A 188 -8.16 1.30 3.88
C ALA A 188 -8.26 0.20 4.93
N LEU A 189 -7.90 -1.04 4.57
CA LEU A 189 -7.91 -2.17 5.49
C LEU A 189 -6.98 -1.92 6.70
N ASP A 190 -5.77 -1.42 6.48
CA ASP A 190 -4.84 -1.11 7.58
C ASP A 190 -5.42 -0.07 8.55
N GLN A 191 -6.14 0.94 8.06
CA GLN A 191 -6.81 1.93 8.91
C GLN A 191 -8.04 1.38 9.64
N ILE A 192 -8.84 0.55 8.96
CA ILE A 192 -9.98 -0.16 9.58
C ILE A 192 -9.47 -1.03 10.73
N LEU A 193 -8.43 -1.82 10.48
CA LEU A 193 -7.80 -2.66 11.50
C LEU A 193 -7.29 -1.84 12.68
N SER A 194 -6.55 -0.75 12.42
CA SER A 194 -6.05 0.14 13.48
C SER A 194 -7.18 0.77 14.30
N ARG A 195 -8.30 1.14 13.66
CA ARG A 195 -9.48 1.69 14.33
C ARG A 195 -10.14 0.62 15.19
N MET A 196 -10.40 -0.56 14.63
CA MET A 196 -11.07 -1.65 15.33
C MET A 196 -10.26 -2.16 16.51
N SER A 197 -8.93 -2.31 16.37
CA SER A 197 -8.06 -2.75 17.47
C SER A 197 -7.99 -1.77 18.65
N SER A 198 -8.43 -0.52 18.46
CA SER A 198 -8.53 0.47 19.54
C SER A 198 -9.88 0.45 20.27
N LEU A 199 -10.84 -0.35 19.78
CA LEU A 199 -12.14 -0.51 20.42
C LEU A 199 -12.04 -1.47 21.60
N GLU A 200 -12.84 -1.22 22.64
CA GLU A 200 -12.91 -2.05 23.82
C GLU A 200 -13.36 -3.48 23.47
N GLY A 201 -12.66 -4.49 23.99
CA GLY A 201 -13.00 -5.90 23.76
C GLY A 201 -12.64 -6.44 22.37
N CYS A 202 -11.86 -5.71 21.57
CA CYS A 202 -11.44 -6.16 20.24
C CYS A 202 -10.22 -7.11 20.31
N ASP A 203 -10.47 -8.37 20.66
CA ASP A 203 -9.43 -9.43 20.71
C ASP A 203 -9.18 -10.11 19.35
N ARG A 204 -10.17 -10.02 18.44
CA ARG A 204 -10.09 -10.57 17.09
C ARG A 204 -11.01 -9.82 16.14
N ILE A 205 -10.62 -9.77 14.88
CA ILE A 205 -11.40 -9.20 13.77
C ILE A 205 -11.64 -10.29 12.74
N LEU A 206 -12.89 -10.48 12.33
CA LEU A 206 -13.30 -11.47 11.33
C LEU A 206 -13.78 -10.83 10.04
N LEU A 207 -13.76 -11.61 8.97
CA LEU A 207 -14.40 -11.31 7.70
C LEU A 207 -14.79 -12.59 6.97
N GLY A 208 -15.85 -12.51 6.19
CA GLY A 208 -16.23 -13.51 5.19
C GLY A 208 -15.72 -13.11 3.81
N VAL A 209 -15.29 -14.09 3.02
CA VAL A 209 -14.97 -13.86 1.60
C VAL A 209 -15.37 -15.05 0.75
N ARG A 210 -16.01 -14.76 -0.39
CA ARG A 210 -16.34 -15.77 -1.41
C ARG A 210 -15.07 -16.51 -1.88
N PRO A 211 -15.06 -17.86 -1.92
CA PRO A 211 -13.89 -18.67 -2.26
C PRO A 211 -13.22 -18.34 -3.60
N ASP A 212 -13.99 -17.85 -4.56
CA ASP A 212 -13.58 -17.47 -5.92
C ASP A 212 -13.05 -16.03 -6.01
N ASN A 213 -13.16 -15.24 -4.94
CA ASN A 213 -12.58 -13.90 -4.86
C ASN A 213 -11.10 -13.95 -4.44
N GLU A 214 -10.27 -14.59 -5.27
CA GLU A 214 -8.83 -14.81 -5.02
C GLU A 214 -8.08 -13.50 -4.70
N ARG A 215 -8.49 -12.40 -5.32
CA ARG A 215 -7.90 -11.08 -5.11
C ARG A 215 -8.13 -10.56 -3.69
N ALA A 216 -9.34 -10.72 -3.16
CA ALA A 216 -9.65 -10.33 -1.78
C ALA A 216 -8.95 -11.26 -0.79
N ILE A 217 -8.94 -12.57 -1.04
CA ILE A 217 -8.20 -13.54 -0.22
C ILE A 217 -6.71 -13.17 -0.12
N ALA A 218 -6.06 -12.87 -1.25
CA ALA A 218 -4.66 -12.44 -1.27
C ALA A 218 -4.42 -11.14 -0.48
N LEU A 219 -5.37 -10.18 -0.56
CA LEU A 219 -5.32 -8.95 0.22
C LEU A 219 -5.38 -9.24 1.73
N TYR A 220 -6.33 -10.05 2.16
CA TYR A 220 -6.55 -10.36 3.58
C TYR A 220 -5.38 -11.15 4.16
N ILE A 221 -4.90 -12.19 3.47
CA ILE A 221 -3.71 -12.94 3.88
C ILE A 221 -2.49 -12.01 3.98
N GLY A 222 -2.29 -11.14 2.99
CA GLY A 222 -1.21 -10.15 3.03
C GLY A 222 -1.33 -9.16 4.20
N ALA A 223 -2.53 -8.93 4.72
CA ALA A 223 -2.81 -8.11 5.90
C ALA A 223 -2.70 -8.88 7.23
N GLY A 224 -2.34 -10.17 7.18
CA GLY A 224 -2.13 -11.00 8.36
C GLY A 224 -3.38 -11.75 8.84
N PHE A 225 -4.44 -11.79 8.02
CA PHE A 225 -5.57 -12.67 8.30
C PHE A 225 -5.20 -14.14 8.04
N VAL A 226 -5.74 -15.04 8.85
CA VAL A 226 -5.62 -16.49 8.72
C VAL A 226 -7.02 -17.10 8.56
N ALA A 227 -7.14 -18.12 7.71
CA ALA A 227 -8.40 -18.83 7.54
C ALA A 227 -8.75 -19.59 8.83
N THR A 228 -10.01 -19.53 9.26
CA THR A 228 -10.50 -20.26 10.45
C THR A 228 -10.85 -21.71 10.13
N GLY A 229 -11.13 -22.00 8.85
CA GLY A 229 -11.67 -23.28 8.38
C GLY A 229 -13.20 -23.31 8.37
N GLU A 230 -13.87 -22.26 8.83
CA GLU A 230 -15.32 -22.12 8.81
C GLU A 230 -15.80 -21.52 7.49
N GLU A 231 -17.04 -21.86 7.13
CA GLU A 231 -17.75 -21.31 5.97
C GLU A 231 -19.16 -20.92 6.39
N ILE A 232 -19.55 -19.67 6.10
CA ILE A 232 -20.87 -19.10 6.41
C ILE A 232 -21.44 -18.54 5.12
N ASP A 233 -22.65 -18.97 4.74
CA ASP A 233 -23.34 -18.53 3.51
C ASP A 233 -22.49 -18.61 2.22
N GLY A 234 -21.61 -19.63 2.15
CA GLY A 234 -20.70 -19.84 1.02
C GLY A 234 -19.47 -18.91 1.03
N GLU A 235 -19.20 -18.23 2.14
CA GLU A 235 -18.02 -17.40 2.36
C GLU A 235 -17.07 -18.07 3.36
N ARG A 236 -15.78 -18.11 3.03
CA ARG A 236 -14.75 -18.58 3.96
C ARG A 236 -14.48 -17.51 4.99
N VAL A 237 -14.43 -17.93 6.25
CA VAL A 237 -14.16 -17.02 7.36
C VAL A 237 -12.65 -16.92 7.60
N PHE A 238 -12.18 -15.68 7.74
CA PHE A 238 -10.82 -15.35 8.09
C PHE A 238 -10.81 -14.51 9.37
N GLN A 239 -9.77 -14.67 10.18
CA GLN A 239 -9.59 -13.90 11.41
C GLN A 239 -8.19 -13.29 11.52
N ARG A 240 -8.09 -12.19 12.28
CA ARG A 240 -6.83 -11.56 12.69
C ARG A 240 -6.93 -11.14 14.16
N SER A 241 -5.92 -11.51 14.95
CA SER A 241 -5.75 -11.08 16.35
C SER A 241 -4.71 -9.98 16.47
#